data_AF-A0A2N2W7M9-F1
#
_entry.id   AF-A0A2N2W7M9-F1
#
_cell.length_a   1.000
_cell.length_b   1.000
_cell.length_c   1.000
_cell.angle_alpha   90.00
_cell.angle_beta   90.00
_cell.angle_gamma   90.00
#
_symmetry.space_group_name_H-M   'P 1'
#
loop_
_entity.id
_entity.type
_entity.pdbx_description
1 polymer ?
#
loop_
_entity_poly.entity_id
_entity_poly.type
_entity_poly.pdbx_seq_one_letter_code
_entity_poly.pdbx_strand_id
1 'polypeptide(L)'
;MSKVSKFFLGILIGAASLIITFRIINQAPSQKLHLDDKFRAIVDNSGCNMCHNPNAKLPFYADWPLLGGKIKKEVFKATARIDLTIPFRQFEEGTQVDNNALNKIEEVISNGSMPPFSFTILRPGSAISYKEEEILLEWIERQRSRIDME
;
A
#
# COMPACT_ATOMS: atom_id res chain seq x y z
N MET A 1 -8.37 -40.27 -20.56
CA MET A 1 -7.20 -39.38 -20.35
C MET A 1 -6.05 -40.17 -19.75
N SER A 2 -4.85 -40.05 -20.31
CA SER A 2 -3.63 -40.68 -19.77
C SER A 2 -3.21 -40.05 -18.44
N LYS A 3 -2.44 -40.78 -17.61
CA LYS A 3 -1.87 -40.23 -16.36
C LYS A 3 -1.09 -38.94 -16.60
N VAL A 4 -0.41 -38.86 -17.73
CA VAL A 4 0.32 -37.68 -18.22
C VAL A 4 -0.62 -36.50 -18.49
N SER A 5 -1.76 -36.74 -19.16
CA SER A 5 -2.77 -35.70 -19.42
C SER A 5 -3.40 -35.15 -18.12
N LYS A 6 -3.62 -35.99 -17.11
CA LYS A 6 -4.11 -35.54 -15.79
C LYS A 6 -3.07 -34.69 -15.05
N PHE A 7 -1.79 -35.03 -15.18
CA PHE A 7 -0.69 -34.26 -14.59
C PHE A 7 -0.58 -32.87 -15.20
N PHE A 8 -0.59 -32.76 -16.53
CA PHE A 8 -0.59 -31.46 -17.22
C PHE A 8 -1.83 -30.62 -16.89
N LEU A 9 -3.01 -31.23 -16.82
CA LEU A 9 -4.23 -30.54 -16.44
C LEU A 9 -4.13 -29.97 -15.01
N GLY A 10 -3.55 -30.71 -14.07
CA GLY A 10 -3.32 -30.24 -12.70
C GLY A 10 -2.39 -29.02 -12.64
N ILE A 11 -1.28 -29.03 -13.39
CA ILE A 11 -0.37 -27.87 -13.49
C ILE A 11 -1.11 -26.66 -14.07
N LEU A 12 -1.91 -26.86 -15.12
CA LEU A 12 -2.65 -25.80 -15.79
C LEU A 12 -3.64 -25.11 -14.85
N ILE A 13 -4.38 -25.90 -14.05
CA ILE A 13 -5.31 -25.39 -13.03
C ILE A 13 -4.56 -24.61 -11.94
N GLY A 14 -3.42 -25.14 -11.48
CA GLY A 14 -2.58 -24.45 -10.48
C GLY A 14 -2.05 -23.11 -10.99
N ALA A 15 -1.51 -23.08 -12.20
CA ALA A 15 -1.00 -21.87 -12.83
C ALA A 15 -2.12 -20.83 -13.04
N ALA A 16 -3.29 -21.26 -13.53
CA ALA A 16 -4.44 -20.37 -13.69
C ALA A 16 -4.89 -19.77 -12.34
N SER A 17 -4.94 -20.58 -11.27
CA SER A 17 -5.32 -20.13 -9.93
C SER A 17 -4.35 -19.08 -9.37
N LEU A 18 -3.05 -19.29 -9.56
CA LEU A 18 -2.01 -18.32 -9.17
C LEU A 18 -2.14 -17.01 -9.94
N ILE A 19 -2.33 -17.07 -11.26
CA ILE A 19 -2.49 -15.89 -12.11
C ILE A 19 -3.74 -15.09 -11.71
N ILE A 20 -4.86 -15.78 -11.47
CA ILE A 20 -6.11 -15.14 -11.04
C ILE A 20 -5.91 -14.45 -9.70
N THR A 21 -5.31 -15.13 -8.72
CA THR A 21 -5.03 -14.55 -7.40
C THR A 21 -4.13 -13.32 -7.52
N PHE A 22 -3.04 -13.43 -8.29
CA PHE A 22 -2.12 -12.33 -8.54
C PHE A 22 -2.80 -11.11 -9.17
N ARG A 23 -3.73 -11.34 -10.11
CA ARG A 23 -4.50 -10.25 -10.72
C ARG A 23 -5.47 -9.60 -9.73
N ILE A 24 -6.14 -10.39 -8.89
CA ILE A 24 -7.10 -9.87 -7.91
C ILE A 24 -6.38 -8.98 -6.89
N ILE A 25 -5.21 -9.39 -6.41
CA ILE A 25 -4.48 -8.66 -5.37
C ILE A 25 -3.72 -7.43 -5.87
N ASN A 26 -3.38 -7.36 -7.18
CA ASN A 26 -2.64 -6.24 -7.79
C ASN A 26 -3.51 -5.39 -8.72
N GLN A 27 -4.82 -5.38 -8.50
CA GLN A 27 -5.74 -4.57 -9.29
C GLN A 27 -5.86 -3.17 -8.70
N ALA A 28 -5.38 -2.16 -9.43
CA ALA A 28 -5.60 -0.76 -9.08
C ALA A 28 -7.10 -0.43 -8.94
N PRO A 29 -7.47 0.59 -8.12
CA PRO A 29 -8.86 0.99 -7.93
C PRO A 29 -9.60 1.29 -9.25
N SER A 30 -10.92 1.11 -9.23
CA SER A 30 -11.78 1.37 -10.39
C SER A 30 -11.61 2.80 -10.90
N GLN A 31 -11.47 2.95 -12.22
CA GLN A 31 -11.34 4.27 -12.85
C GLN A 31 -12.55 5.19 -12.61
N LYS A 32 -13.72 4.61 -12.32
CA LYS A 32 -14.97 5.33 -12.06
C LYS A 32 -15.01 6.04 -10.70
N LEU A 33 -14.07 5.71 -9.80
CA LEU A 33 -13.97 6.37 -8.49
C LEU A 33 -13.39 7.78 -8.65
N HIS A 34 -13.79 8.69 -7.75
CA HIS A 34 -13.13 9.98 -7.62
C HIS A 34 -11.70 9.80 -7.11
N LEU A 35 -10.82 10.76 -7.41
CA LEU A 35 -9.39 10.66 -7.06
C LEU A 35 -9.16 10.43 -5.56
N ASP A 36 -9.94 11.11 -4.71
CA ASP A 36 -9.85 10.97 -3.25
C ASP A 36 -10.26 9.56 -2.78
N ASP A 37 -11.24 8.93 -3.45
CA ASP A 37 -11.66 7.56 -3.15
C ASP A 37 -10.65 6.52 -3.67
N LYS A 38 -9.99 6.80 -4.79
CA LYS A 38 -8.89 5.96 -5.29
C LYS A 38 -7.71 6.01 -4.31
N PHE A 39 -7.34 7.20 -3.84
CA PHE A 39 -6.31 7.39 -2.83
C PHE A 39 -6.61 6.58 -1.54
N ARG A 40 -7.84 6.71 -1.00
CA ARG A 40 -8.27 5.93 0.18
C ARG A 40 -8.12 4.43 -0.06
N ALA A 41 -8.62 3.95 -1.19
CA ALA A 41 -8.54 2.54 -1.54
C ALA A 41 -7.10 2.03 -1.60
N ILE A 42 -6.17 2.80 -2.19
CA ILE A 42 -4.75 2.43 -2.26
C ILE A 42 -4.15 2.37 -0.87
N VAL A 43 -4.43 3.35 -0.03
CA VAL A 43 -3.86 3.40 1.32
C VAL A 43 -4.34 2.24 2.18
N ASP A 44 -5.62 1.90 2.10
CA ASP A 44 -6.20 0.79 2.86
C ASP A 44 -5.69 -0.56 2.35
N ASN A 45 -5.63 -0.75 1.03
CA ASN A 45 -5.14 -1.99 0.42
C ASN A 45 -3.65 -2.21 0.69
N SER A 46 -2.84 -1.18 0.41
CA SER A 46 -1.39 -1.14 0.64
C SER A 46 -1.05 -1.15 2.13
N GLY A 47 -1.99 -0.75 2.97
CA GLY A 47 -1.89 -0.85 4.41
C GLY A 47 -0.90 0.13 5.02
N CYS A 48 -0.79 1.35 4.47
CA CYS A 48 0.18 2.36 4.92
C CYS A 48 0.06 2.61 6.43
N ASN A 49 -1.17 2.64 6.94
CA ASN A 49 -1.46 2.85 8.36
C ASN A 49 -0.88 1.76 9.28
N MET A 50 -0.62 0.54 8.81
CA MET A 50 -0.05 -0.52 9.66
C MET A 50 1.33 -0.18 10.22
N CYS A 51 2.11 0.62 9.48
CA CYS A 51 3.46 1.03 9.85
C CYS A 51 3.59 2.54 10.11
N HIS A 52 2.63 3.34 9.65
CA HIS A 52 2.69 4.80 9.69
C HIS A 52 1.62 5.44 10.58
N ASN A 53 0.91 4.66 11.39
CA ASN A 53 0.04 5.16 12.45
C ASN A 53 0.56 4.64 13.81
N PRO A 54 0.89 5.52 14.78
CA PRO A 54 1.42 5.11 16.08
C PRO A 54 0.43 4.27 16.91
N ASN A 55 -0.86 4.34 16.59
CA ASN A 55 -1.92 3.60 17.26
C ASN A 55 -2.36 2.36 16.46
N ALA A 56 -1.71 2.02 15.34
CA ALA A 56 -2.07 0.85 14.57
C ALA A 56 -1.80 -0.44 15.35
N LYS A 57 -2.75 -1.37 15.26
CA LYS A 57 -2.55 -2.73 15.73
C LYS A 57 -1.57 -3.43 14.80
N LEU A 58 -0.48 -3.92 15.36
CA LEU A 58 0.49 -4.69 14.60
C LEU A 58 -0.12 -6.01 14.12
N PRO A 59 0.29 -6.50 12.95
CA PRO A 59 -0.15 -7.80 12.44
C PRO A 59 0.33 -8.93 13.34
N PHE A 60 -0.38 -10.06 13.36
CA PHE A 60 -0.09 -11.20 14.25
C PHE A 60 1.35 -11.74 14.11
N TYR A 61 1.96 -11.63 12.93
CA TYR A 61 3.33 -12.07 12.68
C TYR A 61 4.39 -11.16 13.32
N ALA A 62 4.00 -9.99 13.86
CA ALA A 62 4.88 -9.15 14.68
C ALA A 62 5.19 -9.77 16.05
N ASP A 63 4.49 -10.84 16.44
CA ASP A 63 4.76 -11.60 17.66
C ASP A 63 5.51 -12.92 17.39
N TRP A 64 5.96 -13.16 16.15
CA TRP A 64 6.74 -14.36 15.84
C TRP A 64 8.11 -14.36 16.54
N PRO A 65 8.54 -15.49 17.15
CA PRO A 65 9.76 -15.55 17.95
C PRO A 65 11.04 -15.10 17.23
N LEU A 66 11.14 -15.34 15.93
CA LEU A 66 12.35 -15.06 15.15
C LEU A 66 12.36 -13.68 14.47
N LEU A 67 11.19 -13.15 14.10
CA LEU A 67 11.08 -11.95 13.26
C LEU A 67 10.37 -10.79 13.97
N GLY A 68 9.57 -11.07 14.99
CA GLY A 68 8.66 -10.10 15.60
C GLY A 68 9.35 -8.87 16.17
N GLY A 69 10.47 -9.04 16.88
CA GLY A 69 11.27 -7.93 17.41
C GLY A 69 11.82 -7.01 16.32
N LYS A 70 12.24 -7.57 15.18
CA LYS A 70 12.70 -6.79 14.01
C LYS A 70 11.53 -6.02 13.38
N ILE A 71 10.39 -6.65 13.20
CA ILE A 71 9.18 -6.01 12.64
C ILE A 71 8.76 -4.84 13.51
N LYS A 72 8.63 -5.03 14.84
CA LYS A 72 8.28 -3.97 15.79
C LYS A 72 9.26 -2.79 15.71
N LYS A 73 10.56 -3.07 15.63
CA LYS A 73 11.60 -2.03 15.49
C LYS A 73 11.49 -1.27 14.17
N GLU A 74 11.26 -1.95 13.05
CA GLU A 74 11.11 -1.30 11.74
C GLU A 74 9.82 -0.49 11.66
N VAL A 75 8.71 -0.97 12.22
CA VAL A 75 7.47 -0.19 12.35
C VAL A 75 7.71 1.08 13.17
N PHE A 76 8.34 0.97 14.34
CA PHE A 76 8.66 2.13 15.17
C PHE A 76 9.49 3.19 14.41
N LYS A 77 10.52 2.75 13.66
CA LYS A 77 11.31 3.67 12.82
C LYS A 77 10.48 4.28 11.68
N ALA A 78 9.62 3.50 11.03
CA ALA A 78 8.79 3.95 9.93
C ALA A 78 7.82 5.04 10.40
N THR A 79 7.10 4.80 11.51
CA THR A 79 6.20 5.79 12.11
C THR A 79 6.95 7.05 12.56
N ALA A 80 8.15 6.91 13.14
CA ALA A 80 8.95 8.06 13.57
C ALA A 80 9.45 8.95 12.41
N ARG A 81 9.61 8.39 11.20
CA ARG A 81 10.02 9.14 10.00
C ARG A 81 8.82 9.83 9.32
N ILE A 82 7.73 9.08 9.18
CA ILE A 82 6.50 9.50 8.54
C ILE A 82 5.33 9.01 9.40
N ASP A 83 4.68 9.94 10.09
CA ASP A 83 3.41 9.70 10.80
C ASP A 83 2.27 10.21 9.91
N LEU A 84 1.41 9.30 9.47
CA LEU A 84 0.29 9.59 8.59
C LEU A 84 -0.96 10.04 9.34
N THR A 85 -0.96 10.04 10.69
CA THR A 85 -2.14 10.41 11.49
C THR A 85 -2.64 11.82 11.20
N ILE A 86 -1.72 12.79 11.13
CA ILE A 86 -2.08 14.20 10.88
C ILE A 86 -2.48 14.42 9.42
N PRO A 87 -1.69 13.99 8.40
CA PRO A 87 -2.08 14.14 7.00
C PRO A 87 -3.41 13.46 6.65
N PHE A 88 -3.67 12.27 7.20
CA PHE A 88 -4.93 11.56 6.95
C PHE A 88 -6.12 12.26 7.58
N ARG A 89 -5.97 12.73 8.81
CA ARG A 89 -7.01 13.52 9.46
C ARG A 89 -7.30 14.80 8.68
N GLN A 90 -6.26 15.52 8.25
CA GLN A 90 -6.42 16.73 7.43
C GLN A 90 -7.20 16.44 6.16
N PHE A 91 -6.84 15.36 5.46
CA PHE A 91 -7.53 14.88 4.28
C PHE A 91 -9.01 14.52 4.54
N GLU A 92 -9.30 13.76 5.60
CA GLU A 92 -10.68 13.37 5.94
C GLU A 92 -11.56 14.55 6.39
N GLU A 93 -10.95 15.53 7.06
CA GLU A 93 -11.62 16.78 7.45
C GLU A 93 -11.76 17.76 6.25
N GLY A 94 -11.18 17.45 5.09
CA GLY A 94 -11.18 18.31 3.91
C GLY A 94 -10.32 19.56 4.05
N THR A 95 -9.42 19.57 5.04
CA THR A 95 -8.48 20.68 5.29
C THR A 95 -7.17 20.48 4.53
N GLN A 96 -6.34 21.53 4.52
CA GLN A 96 -5.04 21.50 3.87
C GLN A 96 -4.13 20.42 4.48
N VAL A 97 -3.62 19.53 3.63
CA VAL A 97 -2.60 18.54 4.00
C VAL A 97 -1.22 19.22 4.02
N ASP A 98 -0.45 18.97 5.07
CA ASP A 98 0.89 19.56 5.25
C ASP A 98 1.87 19.22 4.10
N ASN A 99 2.54 20.23 3.55
CA ASN A 99 3.47 20.08 2.42
C ASN A 99 4.68 19.21 2.75
N ASN A 100 5.21 19.29 3.98
CA ASN A 100 6.32 18.45 4.38
C ASN A 100 5.90 16.97 4.45
N ALA A 101 4.69 16.68 4.91
CA ALA A 101 4.13 15.34 4.82
C ALA A 101 3.94 14.88 3.36
N LEU A 102 3.39 15.72 2.49
CA LEU A 102 3.24 15.41 1.06
C LEU A 102 4.59 15.10 0.40
N ASN A 103 5.63 15.89 0.66
CA ASN A 103 6.97 15.68 0.11
C ASN A 103 7.58 14.34 0.58
N LYS A 104 7.42 13.99 1.85
CA LYS A 104 7.90 12.70 2.38
C LYS A 104 7.18 11.51 1.75
N ILE A 105 5.87 11.62 1.53
CA ILE A 105 5.07 10.58 0.87
C ILE A 105 5.50 10.47 -0.60
N GLU A 106 5.59 11.58 -1.32
CA GLU A 106 6.03 11.62 -2.72
C GLU A 106 7.40 10.98 -2.90
N GLU A 107 8.36 11.29 -2.02
CA GLU A 107 9.71 10.74 -2.07
C GLU A 107 9.68 9.21 -2.05
N VAL A 108 8.98 8.60 -1.09
CA VAL A 108 8.98 7.15 -0.90
C VAL A 108 8.14 6.40 -1.93
N ILE A 109 7.13 7.07 -2.51
CA ILE A 109 6.30 6.52 -3.58
C ILE A 109 7.06 6.57 -4.92
N SER A 110 7.59 7.74 -5.29
CA SER A 110 8.30 7.94 -6.57
C SER A 110 9.60 7.14 -6.69
N ASN A 111 10.29 6.88 -5.58
CA ASN A 111 11.49 6.04 -5.59
C ASN A 111 11.20 4.53 -5.40
N GLY A 112 9.92 4.14 -5.27
CA GLY A 112 9.49 2.75 -5.12
C GLY A 112 9.98 2.08 -3.82
N SER A 113 10.38 2.85 -2.81
CA SER A 113 10.87 2.30 -1.52
C SER A 113 9.73 1.85 -0.60
N MET A 114 8.49 2.27 -0.88
CA MET A 114 7.32 1.89 -0.12
C MET A 114 6.27 1.13 -0.96
N PRO A 115 5.66 0.07 -0.39
CA PRO A 115 6.07 -0.58 0.85
C PRO A 115 7.39 -1.34 0.69
N PRO A 116 8.13 -1.59 1.79
CA PRO A 116 9.37 -2.35 1.71
C PRO A 116 9.11 -3.74 1.13
N PHE A 117 10.01 -4.25 0.30
CA PHE A 117 9.86 -5.59 -0.30
C PHE A 117 9.64 -6.71 0.73
N SER A 118 10.24 -6.61 1.92
CA SER A 118 10.00 -7.57 3.01
C SER A 118 8.55 -7.59 3.49
N PHE A 119 7.86 -6.45 3.42
CA PHE A 119 6.45 -6.35 3.76
C PHE A 119 5.58 -6.98 2.68
N THR A 120 5.90 -6.79 1.40
CA THR A 120 5.15 -7.39 0.28
C THR A 120 5.28 -8.92 0.24
N ILE A 121 6.35 -9.51 0.77
CA ILE A 121 6.43 -10.98 0.96
C ILE A 121 5.36 -11.48 1.94
N LEU A 122 5.16 -10.76 3.05
CA LEU A 122 4.19 -11.14 4.08
C LEU A 122 2.76 -10.73 3.72
N ARG A 123 2.61 -9.69 2.89
CA ARG A 123 1.34 -9.20 2.38
C ARG A 123 1.47 -8.85 0.88
N PRO A 124 1.39 -9.83 -0.03
CA PRO A 124 1.59 -9.60 -1.47
C PRO A 124 0.67 -8.54 -2.08
N GLY A 125 -0.57 -8.44 -1.61
CA GLY A 125 -1.51 -7.39 -2.05
C GLY A 125 -1.23 -5.99 -1.50
N SER A 126 -0.12 -5.78 -0.78
CA SER A 126 0.29 -4.44 -0.38
C SER A 126 1.19 -3.75 -1.40
N ALA A 127 1.69 -4.47 -2.41
CA ALA A 127 2.57 -3.89 -3.40
C ALA A 127 1.83 -2.78 -4.18
N ILE A 128 2.46 -1.62 -4.29
CA ILE A 128 1.94 -0.50 -5.09
C ILE A 128 2.29 -0.78 -6.55
N SER A 129 1.27 -0.91 -7.39
CA SER A 129 1.45 -1.01 -8.84
C SER A 129 1.75 0.35 -9.47
N TYR A 130 2.32 0.36 -10.68
CA TYR A 130 2.60 1.60 -11.43
C TYR A 130 1.37 2.52 -11.56
N LYS A 131 0.18 1.94 -11.76
CA LYS A 131 -1.07 2.73 -11.85
C LYS A 131 -1.47 3.34 -10.52
N GLU A 132 -1.20 2.64 -9.41
CA GLU A 132 -1.48 3.17 -8.07
C GLU A 132 -0.46 4.25 -7.70
N GLU A 133 0.80 4.10 -8.10
CA GLU A 133 1.82 5.16 -8.01
C GLU A 133 1.36 6.43 -8.74
N GLU A 134 0.92 6.32 -10.00
CA GLU A 134 0.38 7.46 -10.77
C GLU A 134 -0.78 8.14 -10.03
N ILE A 135 -1.73 7.36 -9.49
CA ILE A 135 -2.87 7.88 -8.73
C ILE A 135 -2.41 8.60 -7.46
N LEU A 136 -1.44 8.05 -6.73
CA LEU A 136 -0.91 8.65 -5.51
C LEU A 136 -0.21 9.98 -5.82
N LEU A 137 0.60 10.03 -6.88
CA LEU A 137 1.29 11.24 -7.31
C LEU A 137 0.31 12.31 -7.82
N GLU A 138 -0.72 11.92 -8.59
CA GLU A 138 -1.80 12.81 -9.02
C GLU A 138 -2.57 13.38 -7.80
N TRP A 139 -2.85 12.54 -6.80
CA TRP A 139 -3.50 12.98 -5.58
C TRP A 139 -2.65 13.98 -4.80
N ILE A 140 -1.34 13.74 -4.66
CA ILE A 140 -0.40 14.65 -4.00
C ILE A 140 -0.40 16.02 -4.68
N GLU A 141 -0.30 16.04 -6.01
CA GLU A 141 -0.32 17.29 -6.78
C GLU A 141 -1.64 18.05 -6.61
N ARG A 142 -2.77 17.34 -6.60
CA ARG A 142 -4.07 17.96 -6.31
C ARG A 142 -4.13 18.55 -4.91
N GLN A 143 -3.54 17.91 -3.90
CA GLN A 143 -3.49 18.49 -2.56
C GLN A 143 -2.66 19.78 -2.54
N ARG A 144 -1.54 19.83 -3.27
CA ARG A 144 -0.73 21.05 -3.42
C ARG A 144 -1.48 22.19 -4.07
N SER A 145 -2.22 21.93 -5.16
CA SER A 145 -2.98 22.99 -5.83
C SER A 145 -4.08 23.63 -4.97
N ARG A 146 -4.55 22.92 -3.91
CA ARG A 146 -5.50 23.48 -2.95
C ARG A 146 -4.87 24.52 -2.03
N ILE A 147 -3.55 24.46 -1.87
CA ILE A 147 -2.75 25.36 -1.05
C ILE A 147 -2.61 26.72 -1.72
N ASP A 148 -2.37 26.71 -3.03
CA ASP A 148 -2.09 27.95 -3.81
C ASP A 148 -3.35 28.80 -4.07
N MET A 149 -4.51 28.40 -3.54
CA MET A 149 -5.80 29.09 -3.69
C MET A 149 -6.26 29.84 -2.43
N GLU A 150 -5.50 29.80 -1.33
CA GLU A 150 -5.69 30.60 -0.11
C GLU A 150 -4.62 31.71 0.01
#